data_AF-A0A534TFB8-F1
#
_entry.id   AF-A0A534TFB8-F1
#
_cell.length_a   1.000
_cell.length_b   1.000
_cell.length_c   1.000
_cell.angle_alpha   90.00
_cell.angle_beta   90.00
_cell.angle_gamma   90.00
#
_symmetry.space_group_name_H-M   'P 1'
#
loop_
_entity.id
_entity.type
_entity.pdbx_description
1 polymer ?
#
loop_
_entity_poly.entity_id
_entity_poly.type
_entity_poly.pdbx_seq_one_letter_code
_entity_poly.pdbx_strand_id
1 'polypeptide(L)'
;MARVREEWQRLALVVFGLLVGVVVLEIGLRIAGLVFLSVQERRNQLSLHEGHTYRVLCIGESTTALGGEDSYPSQLERSLNARGKGVSFSVINRGIPAVTTDVIVGHLEESLARYRPDVVVAMMGIND
;
A
#
# COMPACT_ATOMS: atom_id res chain seq x y z
N MET A 1 -19.30 16.72 -48.80
CA MET A 1 -18.23 15.79 -48.40
C MET A 1 -17.15 16.43 -47.51
N ALA A 2 -16.64 17.63 -47.80
CA ALA A 2 -15.60 18.29 -46.99
C ALA A 2 -16.01 18.57 -45.53
N ARG A 3 -17.23 19.08 -45.28
CA ARG A 3 -17.75 19.36 -43.93
C ARG A 3 -17.86 18.11 -43.06
N VAL A 4 -18.33 16.99 -43.62
CA VAL A 4 -18.44 15.71 -42.90
C VAL A 4 -17.05 15.22 -42.47
N ARG A 5 -16.04 15.34 -43.34
CA ARG A 5 -14.66 14.96 -43.03
C ARG A 5 -14.07 15.80 -41.87
N GLU A 6 -14.41 17.08 -41.79
CA GLU A 6 -13.95 17.98 -40.73
C GLU A 6 -14.58 17.64 -39.36
N GLU A 7 -15.87 17.33 -39.32
CA GLU A 7 -16.53 16.89 -38.07
C GLU A 7 -15.94 15.58 -37.54
N TRP A 8 -15.64 14.62 -38.41
CA TRP A 8 -14.97 13.37 -38.02
C TRP A 8 -13.55 13.60 -37.49
N GLN A 9 -12.80 14.55 -38.06
CA GLN A 9 -11.47 14.91 -37.57
C GLN A 9 -11.53 15.52 -36.16
N ARG A 10 -12.51 16.40 -35.90
CA ARG A 10 -12.72 16.99 -34.56
C ARG A 10 -13.08 15.94 -33.53
N LEU A 11 -14.02 15.04 -33.88
CA LEU A 11 -14.39 13.92 -33.02
C LEU A 11 -13.18 13.01 -32.73
N ALA A 12 -12.39 12.68 -33.76
CA ALA A 12 -11.19 11.87 -33.61
C ALA A 12 -10.16 12.52 -32.67
N LEU A 13 -9.95 13.84 -32.77
CA LEU A 13 -9.05 14.58 -31.87
C LEU A 13 -9.54 14.57 -30.42
N VAL A 14 -10.85 14.72 -30.19
CA VAL A 14 -11.44 14.65 -28.84
C VAL A 14 -11.27 13.24 -28.25
N VAL A 15 -11.60 12.20 -29.02
CA VAL A 15 -11.44 10.81 -28.57
C VAL A 15 -9.98 10.49 -28.31
N PHE A 16 -9.06 10.91 -29.19
CA PHE A 16 -7.63 10.74 -28.99
C PHE A 16 -7.14 11.44 -27.72
N GLY A 17 -7.53 12.71 -27.51
CA GLY A 17 -7.19 13.45 -26.31
C GLY A 17 -7.72 12.79 -25.02
N LEU A 18 -8.95 12.26 -25.06
CA LEU A 18 -9.53 11.51 -23.94
C LEU A 18 -8.73 10.23 -23.65
N LEU A 19 -8.39 9.46 -24.68
CA LEU A 19 -7.58 8.24 -24.54
C LEU A 19 -6.20 8.55 -23.97
N VAL A 20 -5.53 9.59 -24.49
CA VAL A 20 -4.24 10.05 -23.95
C VAL A 20 -4.39 10.50 -22.50
N GLY A 21 -5.46 11.23 -22.17
CA GLY A 21 -5.74 11.66 -20.80
C GLY A 21 -5.90 10.49 -19.83
N VAL A 22 -6.65 9.46 -20.22
CA VAL A 22 -6.82 8.24 -19.41
C VAL A 22 -5.50 7.49 -19.24
N VAL A 23 -4.70 7.38 -20.30
CA VAL A 23 -3.38 6.72 -20.23
C VAL A 23 -2.45 7.47 -19.29
N VAL A 24 -2.38 8.81 -19.40
CA VAL A 24 -1.55 9.64 -18.52
C VAL A 24 -2.01 9.53 -17.06
N LEU A 25 -3.33 9.54 -16.82
CA LEU A 25 -3.89 9.36 -15.49
C LEU A 25 -3.51 8.00 -14.88
N GLU A 26 -3.67 6.91 -15.63
CA GLU A 26 -3.31 5.56 -15.20
C GLU A 26 -1.82 5.43 -14.89
N ILE A 27 -0.94 5.98 -15.75
CA ILE A 27 0.50 6.01 -15.50
C ILE A 27 0.80 6.77 -14.20
N GLY A 28 0.15 7.91 -13.99
CA GLY A 28 0.28 8.69 -12.76
C GLY A 28 -0.14 7.89 -11.52
N LEU A 29 -1.28 7.20 -11.57
CA LEU A 29 -1.77 6.35 -10.47
C LEU A 29 -0.81 5.20 -10.18
N ARG A 30 -0.26 4.54 -11.21
CA ARG A 30 0.72 3.45 -11.04
C ARG A 30 2.01 3.95 -10.39
N ILE A 31 2.53 5.09 -10.84
CA ILE A 31 3.74 5.69 -10.24
C ILE A 31 3.46 6.05 -8.78
N ALA A 32 2.31 6.66 -8.47
CA ALA A 32 1.94 6.99 -7.11
C ALA A 32 1.84 5.75 -6.21
N GLY A 33 1.22 4.67 -6.70
CA GLY A 33 1.16 3.39 -5.99
C GLY A 33 2.54 2.79 -5.72
N LEU A 34 3.43 2.81 -6.72
CA LEU A 34 4.81 2.33 -6.57
C LEU A 34 5.61 3.16 -5.56
N VAL A 35 5.49 4.49 -5.61
CA VAL A 35 6.14 5.39 -4.64
C VAL A 35 5.61 5.11 -3.24
N PHE A 36 4.29 4.97 -3.07
CA PHE A 36 3.67 4.68 -1.78
C PHE A 36 4.20 3.38 -1.18
N LEU A 37 4.18 2.28 -1.94
CA LEU A 37 4.67 0.98 -1.46
C LEU A 37 6.18 0.99 -1.20
N SER A 38 6.97 1.71 -1.99
CA SER A 38 8.42 1.84 -1.79
C SER A 38 8.76 2.61 -0.51
N VAL A 39 8.02 3.68 -0.22
CA VAL A 39 8.19 4.45 1.03
C VAL A 39 7.77 3.61 2.23
N GLN A 40 6.67 2.87 2.14
CA GLN A 40 6.23 1.95 3.18
C GLN A 40 7.30 0.87 3.44
N GLU A 41 7.83 0.23 2.39
CA GLU A 41 8.88 -0.78 2.49
C GLU A 41 10.14 -0.23 3.16
N ARG A 42 10.56 0.98 2.78
CA ARG A 42 11.73 1.62 3.38
C ARG A 42 11.54 1.84 4.88
N ARG A 43 10.34 2.26 5.32
CA ARG A 43 10.02 2.40 6.74
C ARG A 43 10.09 1.05 7.46
N ASN A 44 9.47 0.03 6.88
CA ASN A 44 9.51 -1.34 7.42
C ASN A 44 10.94 -1.87 7.58
N GLN A 45 11.84 -1.58 6.65
CA GLN A 45 13.24 -1.99 6.73
C GLN A 45 14.02 -1.25 7.82
N LEU A 46 13.71 0.02 8.07
CA LEU A 46 14.30 0.76 9.19
C LEU A 46 13.91 0.11 10.52
N SER A 47 12.67 -0.36 10.65
CA SER A 47 12.18 -1.06 11.83
C SER A 47 12.90 -2.39 12.10
N LEU A 48 13.63 -2.96 11.12
CA LEU A 48 14.43 -4.18 11.30
C LEU A 48 15.81 -3.95 11.92
N HIS A 49 16.32 -2.71 11.92
CA HIS A 49 17.71 -2.41 12.31
C HIS A 49 17.90 -2.14 13.81
N GLU A 50 16.82 -2.12 14.59
CA GLU A 50 16.86 -1.92 16.04
C GLU A 50 16.79 -3.27 16.76
N GLY A 51 17.88 -3.65 17.46
CA GLY A 51 18.17 -4.91 18.17
C GLY A 51 17.04 -5.93 18.49
N HIS A 52 16.96 -6.36 19.76
CA HIS A 52 16.01 -7.40 20.20
C HIS A 52 14.60 -6.82 20.37
N THR A 53 13.94 -6.60 19.25
CA THR A 53 12.63 -5.97 19.17
C THR A 53 11.57 -7.02 18.84
N TYR A 54 10.47 -7.05 19.59
CA TYR A 54 9.33 -7.93 19.32
C TYR A 54 8.58 -7.43 18.09
N ARG A 55 8.47 -8.27 17.06
CA ARG A 55 8.02 -7.89 15.72
C ARG A 55 6.56 -8.24 15.50
N VAL A 56 5.76 -7.22 15.22
CA VAL A 56 4.34 -7.32 14.88
C VAL A 56 4.20 -7.05 13.38
N LEU A 57 3.76 -8.03 12.60
CA LEU A 57 3.43 -7.85 11.19
C LEU A 57 1.94 -7.55 11.04
N CYS A 58 1.60 -6.34 10.59
CA CYS A 58 0.24 -5.97 10.23
C CYS A 58 0.00 -6.21 8.74
N ILE A 59 -0.97 -7.06 8.41
CA ILE A 59 -1.41 -7.35 7.03
C ILE A 59 -2.88 -6.91 6.85
N GLY A 60 -3.24 -6.48 5.65
CA GLY A 60 -4.60 -6.01 5.34
C GLY A 60 -4.66 -5.14 4.08
N GLU A 61 -5.80 -4.50 3.86
CA GLU A 61 -6.02 -3.64 2.70
C GLU A 61 -5.67 -2.16 2.97
N SER A 62 -6.46 -1.22 2.42
CA SER A 62 -6.29 0.24 2.58
C SER A 62 -6.39 0.70 4.02
N THR A 63 -7.22 0.05 4.82
CA THR A 63 -7.41 0.37 6.24
C THR A 63 -6.17 0.04 7.09
N THR A 64 -5.33 -0.89 6.63
CA THR A 64 -4.02 -1.19 7.22
C THR A 64 -2.94 -0.31 6.60
N ALA A 65 -2.97 -0.14 5.28
CA ALA A 65 -1.92 0.55 4.53
C ALA A 65 -1.84 2.05 4.83
N LEU A 66 -2.99 2.72 4.93
CA LEU A 66 -3.09 4.17 4.89
C LEU A 66 -2.98 4.81 6.28
N GLY A 67 -2.77 6.13 6.29
CA GLY A 67 -2.70 6.95 7.51
C GLY A 67 -1.28 7.36 7.91
N GLY A 68 -0.24 6.77 7.32
CA GLY A 68 1.15 7.13 7.64
C GLY A 68 1.43 6.97 9.14
N GLU A 69 1.88 8.04 9.80
CA GLU A 69 2.14 8.07 11.26
C GLU A 69 0.87 7.85 12.11
N ASP A 70 -0.30 8.16 11.55
CA ASP A 70 -1.60 7.96 12.19
C ASP A 70 -2.30 6.69 11.73
N SER A 71 -1.63 5.86 10.92
CA SER A 71 -2.11 4.51 10.62
C SER A 71 -2.26 3.71 11.91
N TYR A 72 -3.22 2.77 11.95
CA TYR A 72 -3.38 1.94 13.15
C TYR A 72 -2.10 1.14 13.49
N PRO A 73 -1.29 0.65 12.52
CA PRO A 73 -0.01 0.00 12.84
C PRO A 73 0.97 0.96 13.56
N SER A 74 1.09 2.20 13.11
CA SER A 74 1.93 3.20 13.77
C SER A 74 1.40 3.59 15.16
N GLN A 75 0.08 3.69 15.33
CA GLN A 75 -0.53 3.93 16.64
C GLN A 75 -0.34 2.72 17.58
N LEU A 76 -0.38 1.50 17.05
CA LEU A 76 -0.13 0.27 17.79
C LEU A 76 1.31 0.25 18.32
N GLU A 77 2.30 0.57 17.49
CA GLU A 77 3.70 0.65 17.89
C GLU A 77 3.89 1.64 19.05
N ARG A 78 3.38 2.88 18.87
CA ARG A 78 3.41 3.92 19.91
C ARG A 78 2.76 3.43 21.20
N SER A 79 1.60 2.80 21.11
CA SER A 79 0.84 2.32 22.27
C SER A 79 1.52 1.18 23.01
N LEU A 80 2.16 0.25 22.29
CA LEU A 80 2.89 -0.87 22.87
C LEU A 80 4.16 -0.39 23.57
N ASN A 81 4.93 0.48 22.92
CA ASN A 81 6.16 1.04 23.48
C ASN A 81 5.88 1.98 24.66
N ALA A 82 4.78 2.75 24.65
CA ALA A 82 4.38 3.59 25.78
C ALA A 82 4.03 2.80 27.06
N ARG A 83 3.61 1.53 26.93
CA ARG A 83 3.28 0.68 28.08
C ARG A 83 4.51 0.11 28.79
N GLY A 84 5.73 0.30 28.24
CA GLY A 84 6.98 0.20 28.99
C GLY A 84 7.24 -1.14 29.69
N LYS A 85 6.92 -2.28 29.06
CA LYS A 85 7.12 -3.61 29.67
C LYS A 85 8.55 -4.16 29.60
N GLY A 86 9.55 -3.32 29.33
CA GLY A 86 10.93 -3.75 29.10
C GLY A 86 11.15 -4.50 27.78
N VAL A 87 10.16 -4.47 26.88
CA VAL A 87 10.23 -5.03 25.53
C VAL A 87 10.06 -3.87 24.55
N SER A 88 10.98 -3.75 23.59
CA SER A 88 10.82 -2.86 22.44
C SER A 88 9.92 -3.55 21.41
N PHE A 89 8.95 -2.84 20.87
CA PHE A 89 8.06 -3.35 19.82
C PHE A 89 8.34 -2.64 18.50
N SER A 90 8.39 -3.43 17.43
CA SER A 90 8.50 -2.97 16.05
C SER A 90 7.24 -3.44 15.31
N VAL A 91 6.51 -2.51 14.74
CA VAL A 91 5.30 -2.80 13.97
C VAL A 91 5.57 -2.55 12.48
N ILE A 92 5.41 -3.59 11.70
CA ILE A 92 5.64 -3.61 10.26
C ILE A 92 4.29 -3.47 9.57
N ASN A 93 4.11 -2.43 8.77
CA ASN A 93 2.89 -2.22 8.00
C ASN A 93 3.06 -2.81 6.60
N ARG A 94 2.43 -3.96 6.34
CA ARG A 94 2.33 -4.58 5.01
C ARG A 94 0.90 -4.52 4.45
N GLY A 95 0.16 -3.46 4.80
CA GLY A 95 -1.12 -3.19 4.16
C GLY A 95 -0.94 -2.81 2.69
N ILE A 96 -1.78 -3.37 1.82
CA ILE A 96 -1.80 -3.07 0.38
C ILE A 96 -3.17 -2.47 0.03
N PRO A 97 -3.25 -1.22 -0.45
CA PRO A 97 -4.55 -0.62 -0.75
C PRO A 97 -5.22 -1.28 -1.97
N ALA A 98 -6.55 -1.30 -1.96
CA ALA A 98 -7.38 -1.75 -3.08
C ALA A 98 -7.11 -3.20 -3.56
N VAL A 99 -6.77 -4.09 -2.63
CA VAL A 99 -6.67 -5.53 -2.90
C VAL A 99 -7.68 -6.32 -2.08
N THR A 100 -7.88 -7.58 -2.44
CA THR A 100 -8.71 -8.58 -1.76
C THR A 100 -7.87 -9.53 -0.92
N THR A 101 -8.51 -10.41 -0.16
CA THR A 101 -7.83 -11.34 0.75
C THR A 101 -6.91 -12.32 0.00
N ASP A 102 -7.25 -12.75 -1.23
CA ASP A 102 -6.40 -13.64 -2.03
C ASP A 102 -5.03 -13.05 -2.36
N VAL A 103 -4.97 -11.74 -2.66
CA VAL A 103 -3.71 -11.03 -2.91
C VAL A 103 -2.87 -10.98 -1.64
N ILE A 104 -3.49 -10.73 -0.47
CA ILE A 104 -2.79 -10.68 0.81
C ILE A 104 -2.17 -12.06 1.13
N VAL A 105 -2.95 -13.14 0.98
CA VAL A 105 -2.49 -14.51 1.21
C VAL A 105 -1.34 -14.86 0.25
N GLY A 106 -1.42 -14.43 -1.01
CA GLY A 106 -0.35 -14.64 -1.99
C GLY A 106 1.01 -14.03 -1.62
N HIS A 107 1.04 -13.01 -0.75
CA HIS A 107 2.28 -12.36 -0.27
C HIS A 107 2.67 -12.77 1.16
N LEU A 108 1.87 -13.62 1.82
CA LEU A 108 2.05 -13.93 3.24
C LEU A 108 3.35 -14.70 3.48
N GLU A 109 3.63 -15.74 2.71
CA GLU A 109 4.85 -16.55 2.88
C GLU A 109 6.13 -15.71 2.70
N GLU A 110 6.18 -14.86 1.67
CA GLU A 110 7.30 -13.93 1.46
C GLU A 110 7.45 -12.96 2.65
N SER A 111 6.34 -12.42 3.15
CA SER A 111 6.35 -11.47 4.28
C SER A 111 6.84 -12.13 5.56
N LEU A 112 6.38 -13.36 5.86
CA LEU A 112 6.84 -14.13 7.01
C LEU A 112 8.33 -14.44 6.92
N ALA A 113 8.82 -14.86 5.75
CA ALA A 113 10.22 -15.17 5.53
C ALA A 113 11.12 -13.92 5.63
N ARG A 114 10.68 -12.79 5.07
CA ARG A 114 11.43 -11.52 5.06
C ARG A 114 11.55 -10.91 6.46
N TYR A 115 10.43 -10.78 7.17
CA TYR A 115 10.40 -10.01 8.42
C TYR A 115 10.57 -10.85 9.68
N ARG A 116 10.29 -12.15 9.61
CA ARG A 116 10.29 -13.08 10.75
C ARG A 116 9.55 -12.49 11.96
N PRO A 117 8.24 -12.18 11.82
CA PRO A 117 7.48 -11.60 12.92
C PRO A 117 7.23 -12.61 14.04
N ASP A 118 7.09 -12.11 15.27
CA ASP A 118 6.67 -12.90 16.42
C ASP A 118 5.14 -13.05 16.47
N VAL A 119 4.41 -12.08 15.90
CA VAL A 119 2.96 -12.10 15.79
C VAL A 119 2.48 -11.41 14.50
N VAL A 120 1.38 -11.90 13.96
CA VAL A 120 0.69 -11.30 12.81
C VAL A 120 -0.66 -10.74 13.25
N VAL A 121 -0.94 -9.51 12.87
CA VAL A 121 -2.26 -8.86 13.02
C VAL A 121 -2.88 -8.75 11.63
N ALA A 122 -3.99 -9.43 11.42
CA ALA A 122 -4.74 -9.41 10.18
C ALA A 122 -5.99 -8.54 10.33
N MET A 123 -6.14 -7.56 9.43
CA MET A 123 -7.40 -6.85 9.24
C MET A 123 -7.73 -6.89 7.76
N MET A 124 -8.65 -7.80 7.39
CA MET A 124 -8.98 -8.12 5.99
C MET A 124 -10.47 -8.46 5.85
N GLY A 125 -10.97 -8.47 4.62
CA GLY A 125 -12.33 -8.91 4.29
C GLY A 125 -13.30 -7.82 3.82
N ILE A 126 -12.87 -6.55 3.82
CA ILE A 126 -13.76 -5.42 3.46
C ILE A 126 -13.97 -5.28 1.94
N ASN A 127 -13.00 -5.75 1.14
CA ASN A 127 -13.01 -5.63 -0.32
C ASN A 127 -13.45 -6.92 -1.03
N ASP A 128 -13.64 -8.01 -0.29
CA ASP A 128 -13.99 -9.34 -0.80
C ASP A 128 -15.47 -9.46 -1.21
#